data_AF-A0A7F5RE87-F1
#
_entry.id   AF-A0A7F5RE87-F1
#
_cell.length_a   1.000
_cell.length_b   1.000
_cell.length_c   1.000
_cell.angle_alpha   90.00
_cell.angle_beta   90.00
_cell.angle_gamma   90.00
#
_symmetry.space_group_name_H-M   'P 1'
#
loop_
_entity.id
_entity.type
_entity.pdbx_description
1 polymer ?
#
loop_
_entity_poly.entity_id
_entity_poly.type
_entity_poly.pdbx_seq_one_letter_code
_entity_poly.pdbx_strand_id
1 'polypeptide(L)'
;MATLPILFLILCVFASEAKIFRNLHAPPPIDVPVGRATVPVWANITQRVDHFNPVDKRTWKMRYLYNDECFVSGGPIFIYLGGEWTITTGRLMTGPIYDMACENGGYMFYTEHRYYGESQPTSDWSSENLKYLSADQALADIAYFIKYQKENIPALQNSSVVAIGGSYSATLATWVRIKYPHFVDIAYASSAPLNAKEDFFEYYEVVNDNLALASSTCPTVIRSAISEIETMLESQEGIATISALFGYVAALLHVFCVFTSRLCISNGLI
;
A
#
# COMPACT_ATOMS: atom_id res chain seq x y z
N MET A 1 -8.15 -58.53 4.51
CA MET A 1 -6.79 -58.15 4.05
C MET A 1 -6.78 -56.99 3.03
N ALA A 2 -7.77 -56.08 3.04
CA ALA A 2 -7.87 -54.99 2.04
C ALA A 2 -7.90 -53.56 2.64
N THR A 3 -7.68 -53.41 3.94
CA THR A 3 -7.83 -52.11 4.63
C THR A 3 -6.57 -51.26 4.66
N LEU A 4 -5.39 -51.87 4.64
CA LEU A 4 -4.10 -51.20 4.66
C LEU A 4 -3.76 -50.39 3.38
N PRO A 5 -4.01 -50.89 2.15
CA PRO A 5 -3.68 -50.15 0.93
C PRO A 5 -4.60 -48.95 0.69
N ILE A 6 -5.86 -49.01 1.15
CA ILE A 6 -6.83 -47.91 1.04
C ILE A 6 -6.44 -46.76 1.98
N LEU A 7 -6.01 -47.07 3.21
CA LEU A 7 -5.54 -46.06 4.16
C LEU A 7 -4.27 -45.36 3.66
N PHE A 8 -3.37 -46.10 3.01
CA PHE A 8 -2.14 -45.54 2.42
C PHE A 8 -2.44 -44.58 1.27
N LEU A 9 -3.37 -44.94 0.37
CA LEU A 9 -3.82 -44.07 -0.72
C LEU A 9 -4.48 -42.79 -0.21
N ILE A 10 -5.33 -42.87 0.81
CA ILE A 10 -5.98 -41.71 1.42
C ILE A 10 -4.95 -40.77 2.07
N LEU A 11 -3.98 -41.32 2.81
CA LEU A 11 -2.89 -40.55 3.41
C LEU A 11 -2.00 -39.87 2.36
N CYS A 12 -1.72 -40.55 1.24
CA CYS A 12 -0.97 -39.97 0.13
C CYS A 12 -1.73 -38.81 -0.55
N VAL A 13 -3.05 -38.93 -0.72
CA VAL A 13 -3.88 -37.86 -1.28
C VAL A 13 -3.88 -36.64 -0.36
N PHE A 14 -4.16 -36.81 0.93
CA PHE A 14 -4.14 -35.70 1.89
C PHE A 14 -2.76 -35.05 2.03
N ALA A 15 -1.68 -35.84 2.00
CA ALA A 15 -0.33 -35.29 2.04
C ALA A 15 0.03 -34.52 0.75
N SER A 16 -0.46 -34.98 -0.39
CA SER A 16 -0.26 -34.30 -1.68
C SER A 16 -1.05 -32.99 -1.75
N GLU A 17 -2.30 -32.97 -1.29
CA GLU A 17 -3.14 -31.77 -1.21
C GLU A 17 -2.57 -30.76 -0.22
N ALA A 18 -2.11 -31.21 0.97
CA ALA A 18 -1.48 -30.34 1.95
C ALA A 18 -0.17 -29.73 1.43
N LYS A 19 0.61 -30.48 0.64
CA LYS A 19 1.86 -29.99 0.02
C LYS A 19 1.56 -29.01 -1.12
N ILE A 20 0.56 -29.29 -1.95
CA ILE A 20 0.11 -28.39 -3.02
C ILE A 20 -0.46 -27.10 -2.41
N PHE A 21 -1.29 -27.22 -1.38
CA PHE A 21 -1.85 -26.08 -0.65
C PHE A 21 -0.75 -25.24 0.01
N ARG A 22 0.21 -25.85 0.71
CA ARG A 22 1.38 -25.15 1.25
C ARG A 22 2.22 -24.51 0.16
N ASN A 23 2.42 -25.15 -0.99
CA ASN A 23 3.21 -24.54 -2.06
C ASN A 23 2.48 -23.38 -2.77
N LEU A 24 1.15 -23.41 -2.82
CA LEU A 24 0.33 -22.33 -3.38
C LEU A 24 0.20 -21.13 -2.43
N HIS A 25 0.21 -21.37 -1.11
CA HIS A 25 -0.05 -20.35 -0.09
C HIS A 25 1.17 -20.01 0.77
N ALA A 26 2.30 -20.69 0.60
CA ALA A 26 3.55 -20.28 1.20
C ALA A 26 3.99 -18.95 0.58
N PRO A 27 4.61 -18.07 1.37
CA PRO A 27 5.27 -16.89 0.81
C PRO A 27 6.27 -17.37 -0.26
N PRO A 28 6.35 -16.68 -1.41
CA PRO A 28 7.31 -17.04 -2.44
C PRO A 28 8.72 -17.03 -1.86
N PRO A 29 9.65 -17.83 -2.41
CA PRO A 29 11.06 -17.76 -2.05
C PRO A 29 11.52 -16.30 -2.06
N ILE A 30 12.29 -15.91 -1.04
CA ILE A 30 12.87 -14.57 -0.99
C ILE A 30 13.95 -14.51 -2.05
N ASP A 31 13.59 -14.02 -3.24
CA ASP A 31 14.57 -13.57 -4.21
C ASP A 31 15.26 -12.35 -3.61
N VAL A 32 16.55 -12.47 -3.32
CA VAL A 32 17.39 -11.32 -2.96
C VAL A 32 17.42 -10.44 -4.20
N PRO A 33 16.87 -9.21 -4.17
CA PRO A 33 16.91 -8.34 -5.33
C PRO A 33 18.38 -7.94 -5.54
N VAL A 34 19.05 -8.61 -6.49
CA VAL A 34 20.31 -8.09 -7.01
C VAL A 34 19.95 -6.78 -7.69
N GLY A 35 20.57 -5.67 -7.31
CA GLY A 35 20.40 -4.40 -8.03
C GLY A 35 20.82 -4.63 -9.48
N ARG A 36 19.86 -4.63 -10.41
CA ARG A 36 20.11 -4.94 -11.83
C ARG A 36 20.46 -3.69 -12.64
N ALA A 37 20.18 -2.52 -12.09
CA ALA A 37 20.14 -1.25 -12.82
C ALA A 37 21.15 -0.22 -12.30
N THR A 38 21.41 0.77 -13.15
CA THR A 38 21.92 2.10 -12.78
C THR A 38 21.03 2.78 -11.74
N VAL A 39 21.63 3.69 -10.96
CA VAL A 39 20.91 4.40 -9.90
C VAL A 39 19.93 5.41 -10.53
N PRO A 40 18.61 5.31 -10.23
CA PRO A 40 17.61 6.25 -10.73
C PRO A 40 17.92 7.69 -10.31
N VAL A 41 17.55 8.64 -11.15
CA VAL A 41 17.87 10.05 -10.95
C VAL A 41 16.72 10.77 -10.25
N TRP A 42 17.03 11.51 -9.19
CA TRP A 42 16.09 12.39 -8.49
C TRP A 42 15.84 13.66 -9.27
N ALA A 43 14.56 14.03 -9.39
CA ALA A 43 14.13 15.25 -10.05
C ALA A 43 12.91 15.85 -9.35
N ASN A 44 12.59 17.09 -9.72
CA ASN A 44 11.44 17.82 -9.21
C ASN A 44 10.66 18.46 -10.34
N ILE A 45 9.34 18.42 -10.25
CA ILE A 45 8.42 19.11 -11.14
C ILE A 45 7.63 20.16 -10.36
N THR A 46 7.37 21.31 -10.98
CA THR A 46 6.51 22.34 -10.37
C THR A 46 5.05 21.94 -10.53
N GLN A 47 4.32 21.85 -9.41
CA GLN A 47 2.90 21.51 -9.36
C GLN A 47 2.07 22.63 -8.76
N ARG A 48 0.77 22.66 -9.06
CA ARG A 48 -0.18 23.56 -8.39
C ARG A 48 -0.53 22.99 -7.02
N VAL A 49 -0.68 23.87 -6.03
CA VAL A 49 -1.22 23.45 -4.73
C VAL A 49 -2.66 22.97 -4.90
N ASP A 50 -3.44 23.73 -5.67
CA ASP A 50 -4.84 23.45 -5.98
C ASP A 50 -5.08 23.41 -7.49
N HIS A 51 -5.43 22.24 -8.02
CA HIS A 51 -5.79 22.05 -9.43
C HIS A 51 -7.23 22.48 -9.75
N PHE A 52 -8.08 22.59 -8.74
CA PHE A 52 -9.51 22.84 -8.90
C PHE A 52 -9.91 24.28 -8.60
N ASN A 53 -8.97 25.10 -8.13
CA ASN A 53 -9.11 26.55 -8.01
C ASN A 53 -8.20 27.28 -9.01
N PRO A 54 -8.72 27.72 -10.18
CA PRO A 54 -7.90 28.38 -11.20
C PRO A 54 -7.35 29.75 -10.78
N VAL A 55 -7.98 30.38 -9.78
CA VAL A 55 -7.54 31.67 -9.21
C VAL A 55 -6.29 31.48 -8.36
N ASP A 56 -6.17 30.34 -7.68
CA ASP A 56 -4.96 30.02 -6.93
C ASP A 56 -3.78 29.79 -7.88
N LYS A 57 -2.69 30.52 -7.63
CA LYS A 57 -1.45 30.46 -8.39
C LYS A 57 -0.29 29.85 -7.58
N ARG A 58 -0.54 29.44 -6.33
CA ARG A 58 0.49 28.82 -5.50
C ARG A 58 0.95 27.51 -6.12
N THR A 59 2.26 27.30 -6.04
CA THR A 59 2.90 26.11 -6.59
C THR A 59 3.84 25.49 -5.57
N TRP A 60 4.14 24.22 -5.77
CA TRP A 60 5.06 23.43 -4.96
C TRP A 60 5.92 22.52 -5.85
N LYS A 61 6.91 21.85 -5.26
CA LYS A 61 7.79 20.92 -5.98
C LYS A 61 7.40 19.48 -5.63
N MET A 62 6.90 18.75 -6.62
CA MET A 62 6.70 17.31 -6.49
C MET A 62 8.00 16.60 -6.86
N ARG A 63 8.48 15.78 -5.93
CA ARG A 63 9.66 14.95 -6.13
C ARG A 63 9.29 13.72 -6.93
N TYR A 64 10.19 13.29 -7.80
CA TYR A 64 10.05 12.04 -8.53
C TYR A 64 11.43 11.47 -8.86
N LEU A 65 11.43 10.19 -9.24
CA LEU A 65 12.58 9.51 -9.81
C LEU A 65 12.29 9.18 -11.27
N TYR A 66 13.36 9.12 -12.07
CA TYR A 66 13.30 8.52 -13.38
C TYR A 66 14.47 7.57 -13.63
N ASN A 67 14.23 6.59 -14.50
CA ASN A 67 15.26 5.69 -15.01
C ASN A 67 14.97 5.39 -16.48
N ASP A 68 15.93 5.74 -17.34
CA ASP A 68 15.86 5.62 -18.80
C ASP A 68 16.87 4.60 -19.36
N GLU A 69 17.53 3.83 -18.52
CA GLU A 69 18.55 2.85 -18.91
C GLU A 69 18.05 1.85 -19.97
N CYS A 70 16.79 1.45 -19.86
CA CYS A 70 16.18 0.50 -20.79
C CYS A 70 15.36 1.17 -21.90
N PHE A 71 15.37 2.50 -21.99
CA PHE A 71 14.48 3.21 -22.89
C PHE A 71 14.91 3.09 -24.36
N VAL A 72 13.95 2.72 -25.21
CA VAL A 72 14.06 2.77 -26.67
C VAL A 72 13.09 3.83 -27.15
N SER A 73 13.53 4.71 -28.06
CA SER A 73 12.71 5.81 -28.58
C SER A 73 11.33 5.32 -29.08
N GLY A 74 10.26 5.95 -28.59
CA GLY A 74 8.87 5.53 -28.86
C GLY A 74 8.34 4.41 -27.96
N GLY A 75 9.17 3.85 -27.07
CA GLY A 75 8.78 2.86 -26.08
C GLY A 75 7.79 3.42 -25.04
N PRO A 76 7.07 2.56 -24.31
CA PRO A 76 6.06 2.97 -23.34
C PRO A 76 6.67 3.64 -22.11
N ILE A 77 5.88 4.45 -21.43
CA ILE A 77 6.19 5.00 -20.12
C ILE A 77 5.61 4.07 -19.06
N PHE A 78 6.43 3.61 -18.11
CA PHE A 78 6.00 2.91 -16.91
C PHE A 78 6.10 3.86 -15.71
N ILE A 79 4.95 4.24 -15.13
CA ILE A 79 4.89 5.16 -13.99
C ILE A 79 4.43 4.38 -12.77
N TYR A 80 5.33 4.16 -11.82
CA TYR A 80 4.93 3.70 -10.50
C TYR A 80 4.47 4.90 -9.66
N LEU A 81 3.25 4.83 -9.14
CA LEU A 81 2.67 5.89 -8.34
C LEU A 81 3.08 5.68 -6.87
N GLY A 82 3.65 6.70 -6.23
CA GLY A 82 3.78 6.74 -4.78
C GLY A 82 2.42 6.77 -4.11
N GLY A 83 2.29 6.03 -3.02
CA GLY A 83 1.15 6.12 -2.11
C GLY A 83 1.54 6.89 -0.86
N GLU A 84 1.11 6.37 0.28
CA GLU A 84 1.24 6.94 1.61
C GLU A 84 2.65 6.79 2.23
N TRP A 85 3.69 7.06 1.44
CA TRP A 85 5.08 6.88 1.85
C TRP A 85 6.08 7.77 1.10
N THR A 86 7.26 7.95 1.70
CA THR A 86 8.44 8.51 1.06
C THR A 86 8.97 7.56 0.00
N ILE A 87 9.19 8.03 -1.24
CA ILE A 87 9.69 7.15 -2.31
C ILE A 87 11.18 6.83 -2.11
N THR A 88 11.62 5.71 -2.69
CA THR A 88 13.01 5.25 -2.68
C THR A 88 13.43 4.73 -4.05
N THR A 89 14.73 4.67 -4.31
CA THR A 89 15.29 4.28 -5.62
C THR A 89 15.00 2.82 -5.99
N GLY A 90 14.90 1.92 -5.00
CA GLY A 90 14.82 0.48 -5.24
C GLY A 90 13.69 0.04 -6.17
N ARG A 91 12.57 0.78 -6.21
CA ARG A 91 11.41 0.44 -7.05
C ARG A 91 11.69 0.50 -8.55
N LEU A 92 12.66 1.31 -8.98
CA LEU A 92 13.07 1.47 -10.38
C LEU A 92 14.39 0.76 -10.72
N MET A 93 14.89 -0.09 -9.82
CA MET A 93 16.17 -0.80 -10.01
C MET A 93 16.02 -2.31 -10.14
N THR A 94 14.87 -2.86 -9.74
CA THR A 94 14.66 -4.30 -9.66
C THR A 94 13.17 -4.64 -9.51
N GLY A 95 12.86 -5.93 -9.66
CA GLY A 95 11.53 -6.49 -9.54
C GLY A 95 10.67 -6.27 -10.78
N PRO A 96 9.38 -6.65 -10.71
CA PRO A 96 8.54 -6.82 -11.91
C PRO A 96 8.37 -5.56 -12.76
N ILE A 97 8.38 -4.37 -12.13
CA ILE A 97 8.22 -3.10 -12.86
C ILE A 97 9.46 -2.81 -13.71
N TYR A 98 10.64 -3.01 -13.13
CA TYR A 98 11.91 -2.86 -13.84
C TYR A 98 11.99 -3.86 -14.99
N ASP A 99 11.70 -5.13 -14.71
CA ASP A 99 11.76 -6.20 -15.71
C ASP A 99 10.79 -5.93 -16.87
N MET A 100 9.52 -5.60 -16.58
CA MET A 100 8.53 -5.22 -17.60
C MET A 100 8.95 -3.98 -18.41
N ALA A 101 9.50 -2.96 -17.76
CA ALA A 101 9.98 -1.78 -18.46
C ALA A 101 11.11 -2.16 -19.43
N CYS A 102 12.09 -2.93 -18.97
CA CYS A 102 13.24 -3.28 -19.79
C CYS A 102 12.91 -4.22 -20.95
N GLU A 103 12.02 -5.19 -20.74
CA GLU A 103 11.52 -6.08 -21.79
C GLU A 103 10.76 -5.32 -22.91
N ASN A 104 10.20 -4.15 -22.60
CA ASN A 104 9.39 -3.36 -23.52
C ASN A 104 10.08 -2.07 -24.01
N GLY A 105 11.38 -1.87 -23.72
CA GLY A 105 12.09 -0.66 -24.11
C GLY A 105 11.57 0.61 -23.42
N GLY A 106 11.06 0.47 -22.19
CA GLY A 106 10.26 1.48 -21.52
C GLY A 106 11.07 2.53 -20.74
N TYR A 107 10.47 3.71 -20.60
CA TYR A 107 10.95 4.80 -19.75
C TYR A 107 10.26 4.72 -18.39
N MET A 108 11.01 4.68 -17.29
CA MET A 108 10.43 4.53 -15.96
C MET A 108 10.37 5.85 -15.20
N PHE A 109 9.24 6.08 -14.52
CA PHE A 109 9.07 7.13 -13.52
C PHE A 109 8.55 6.55 -12.21
N TYR A 110 8.90 7.20 -11.10
CA TYR A 110 8.31 6.97 -9.79
C TYR A 110 7.96 8.31 -9.16
N THR A 111 6.67 8.65 -9.12
CA THR A 111 6.18 9.93 -8.60
C THR A 111 5.95 9.85 -7.09
N GLU A 112 6.39 10.84 -6.32
CA GLU A 112 6.06 10.93 -4.90
C GLU A 112 4.71 11.61 -4.70
N HIS A 113 3.88 11.04 -3.82
CA HIS A 113 2.55 11.55 -3.57
C HIS A 113 2.61 12.87 -2.79
N ARG A 114 1.72 13.82 -3.12
CA ARG A 114 1.56 15.05 -2.33
C ARG A 114 1.39 14.76 -0.84
N TYR A 115 2.04 15.56 0.00
CA TYR A 115 2.15 15.44 1.48
C TYR A 115 3.03 14.29 2.01
N TYR A 116 3.58 13.43 1.16
CA TYR A 116 4.47 12.35 1.59
C TYR A 116 5.92 12.63 1.21
N GLY A 117 6.86 12.17 2.03
CA GLY A 117 8.28 12.41 1.81
C GLY A 117 8.63 13.90 1.71
N GLU A 118 9.37 14.28 0.68
CA GLU A 118 9.78 15.67 0.44
C GLU A 118 8.77 16.45 -0.42
N SER A 119 7.72 15.78 -0.88
CA SER A 119 6.65 16.35 -1.68
C SER A 119 5.62 17.06 -0.81
N GLN A 120 5.97 18.24 -0.30
CA GLN A 120 5.15 19.02 0.66
C GLN A 120 4.51 20.26 -0.02
N PRO A 121 3.19 20.26 -0.32
CA PRO A 121 2.54 21.38 -0.98
C PRO A 121 2.35 22.64 -0.13
N THR A 122 2.37 22.47 1.20
CA THR A 122 2.13 23.53 2.19
C THR A 122 3.22 23.52 3.26
N SER A 123 3.35 24.62 4.01
CA SER A 123 4.35 24.77 5.06
C SER A 123 4.03 23.98 6.34
N ASP A 124 2.76 23.64 6.55
CA ASP A 124 2.28 22.88 7.70
C ASP A 124 1.12 21.96 7.31
N TRP A 125 0.71 21.12 8.28
CA TRP A 125 -0.37 20.15 8.15
C TRP A 125 -1.59 20.54 9.01
N SER A 126 -1.85 21.85 9.13
CA SER A 126 -3.09 22.34 9.73
C SER A 126 -4.31 21.82 8.95
N SER A 127 -5.48 21.73 9.58
CA SER A 127 -6.71 21.29 8.93
C SER A 127 -7.06 22.12 7.69
N GLU A 128 -6.70 23.41 7.67
CA GLU A 128 -6.90 24.27 6.51
C GLU A 128 -6.02 23.86 5.32
N ASN A 129 -4.81 23.38 5.57
CA ASN A 129 -3.88 22.93 4.53
C ASN A 129 -4.17 21.49 4.11
N LEU A 130 -4.59 20.61 5.03
CA LEU A 130 -4.93 19.22 4.71
C LEU A 130 -6.09 19.07 3.72
N LYS A 131 -6.89 20.12 3.46
CA LYS A 131 -7.89 20.08 2.39
C LYS A 131 -7.32 19.82 0.99
N TYR A 132 -6.02 20.09 0.76
CA TYR A 132 -5.36 19.77 -0.51
C TYR A 132 -4.78 18.35 -0.54
N LEU A 133 -4.83 17.60 0.56
CA LEU A 133 -4.54 16.17 0.62
C LEU A 133 -5.81 15.40 0.26
N SER A 134 -6.07 15.25 -1.05
CA SER A 134 -7.18 14.46 -1.55
C SER A 134 -6.77 13.63 -2.76
N ALA A 135 -7.48 12.51 -2.97
CA ALA A 135 -7.25 11.66 -4.14
C ALA A 135 -7.44 12.44 -5.44
N ASP A 136 -8.46 13.30 -5.54
CA ASP A 136 -8.70 14.10 -6.75
C ASP A 136 -7.52 15.00 -7.10
N GLN A 137 -6.92 15.64 -6.10
CA GLN A 137 -5.76 16.48 -6.30
C GLN A 137 -4.51 15.67 -6.69
N ALA A 138 -4.30 14.52 -6.07
CA ALA A 138 -3.21 13.61 -6.43
C ALA A 138 -3.35 13.04 -7.86
N LEU A 139 -4.57 12.72 -8.29
CA LEU A 139 -4.84 12.28 -9.66
C LEU A 139 -4.57 13.40 -10.68
N ALA A 140 -4.90 14.66 -10.32
CA ALA A 140 -4.58 15.83 -11.14
C ALA A 140 -3.06 16.10 -11.21
N ASP A 141 -2.31 15.85 -10.14
CA ASP A 141 -0.84 15.88 -10.17
C ASP A 141 -0.29 14.89 -11.20
N ILE A 142 -0.75 13.63 -11.13
CA ILE A 142 -0.30 12.56 -12.04
C ILE A 142 -0.64 12.91 -13.50
N ALA A 143 -1.85 13.41 -13.76
CA ALA A 143 -2.26 13.82 -15.11
C ALA A 143 -1.36 14.95 -15.65
N TYR A 144 -1.08 15.98 -14.83
CA TYR A 144 -0.18 17.05 -15.21
C TYR A 144 1.25 16.55 -15.40
N PHE A 145 1.74 15.66 -14.54
CA PHE A 145 3.06 15.05 -14.64
C PHE A 145 3.23 14.36 -15.99
N ILE A 146 2.29 13.48 -16.37
CA ILE A 146 2.33 12.78 -17.66
C ILE A 146 2.38 13.77 -18.81
N LYS A 147 1.48 14.76 -18.81
CA LYS A 147 1.45 15.80 -19.84
C LYS A 147 2.81 16.52 -19.94
N TYR A 148 3.34 16.96 -18.81
CA TYR A 148 4.62 17.67 -18.75
C TYR A 148 5.77 16.84 -19.30
N GLN A 149 5.87 15.55 -18.93
CA GLN A 149 6.95 14.70 -19.43
C GLN A 149 6.85 14.47 -20.94
N LYS A 150 5.65 14.24 -21.48
CA LYS A 150 5.45 14.05 -22.93
C LYS A 150 5.70 15.34 -23.73
N GLU A 151 5.48 16.51 -23.13
CA GLU A 151 5.78 17.81 -23.75
C GLU A 151 7.28 18.18 -23.70
N ASN A 152 7.99 17.78 -22.65
CA ASN A 152 9.39 18.19 -22.43
C ASN A 152 10.42 17.15 -22.84
N ILE A 153 10.02 15.90 -23.08
CA ILE A 153 10.90 14.82 -23.54
C ILE A 153 10.41 14.39 -24.93
N PRO A 154 11.01 14.89 -26.02
CA PRO A 154 10.51 14.63 -27.39
C PRO A 154 10.34 13.16 -27.74
N ALA A 155 11.22 12.28 -27.21
CA ALA A 155 11.15 10.84 -27.45
C ALA A 155 9.92 10.16 -26.79
N LEU A 156 9.24 10.83 -25.86
CA LEU A 156 8.08 10.33 -25.13
C LEU A 156 6.73 10.86 -25.64
N GLN A 157 6.74 11.78 -26.61
CA GLN A 157 5.55 12.50 -27.06
C GLN A 157 4.40 11.56 -27.46
N ASN A 158 4.72 10.45 -28.11
CA ASN A 158 3.76 9.45 -28.60
C ASN A 158 3.75 8.14 -27.79
N SER A 159 4.49 8.07 -26.69
CA SER A 159 4.58 6.86 -25.87
C SER A 159 3.24 6.54 -25.19
N SER A 160 2.87 5.26 -25.18
CA SER A 160 1.78 4.77 -24.33
C SER A 160 2.18 4.84 -22.86
N VAL A 161 1.22 4.96 -21.95
CA VAL A 161 1.45 5.12 -20.51
C VAL A 161 0.81 3.98 -19.72
N VAL A 162 1.64 3.32 -18.92
CA VAL A 162 1.25 2.30 -17.94
C VAL A 162 1.37 2.90 -16.54
N ALA A 163 0.23 3.14 -15.88
CA ALA A 163 0.20 3.55 -14.49
C ALA A 163 0.18 2.32 -13.58
N ILE A 164 1.03 2.30 -12.56
CA ILE A 164 1.26 1.12 -11.71
C ILE A 164 1.16 1.54 -10.26
N GLY A 165 0.50 0.73 -9.44
CA GLY A 165 0.46 0.96 -8.01
C GLY A 165 0.22 -0.29 -7.18
N GLY A 166 0.46 -0.16 -5.88
CA GLY A 166 0.17 -1.16 -4.85
C GLY A 166 -0.68 -0.56 -3.73
N SER A 167 -1.62 -1.31 -3.15
CA SER A 167 -2.50 -0.82 -2.06
C SER A 167 -3.27 0.44 -2.48
N TYR A 168 -3.33 1.50 -1.68
CA TYR A 168 -3.93 2.79 -2.06
C TYR A 168 -3.38 3.35 -3.39
N SER A 169 -2.09 3.24 -3.64
CA SER A 169 -1.51 3.66 -4.92
C SER A 169 -2.05 2.85 -6.10
N ALA A 170 -2.44 1.58 -5.90
CA ALA A 170 -3.13 0.80 -6.93
C ALA A 170 -4.55 1.31 -7.20
N THR A 171 -5.23 1.79 -6.16
CA THR A 171 -6.51 2.51 -6.29
C THR A 171 -6.30 3.81 -7.09
N LEU A 172 -5.23 4.57 -6.84
CA LEU A 172 -4.88 5.73 -7.66
C LEU A 172 -4.59 5.37 -9.12
N ALA A 173 -3.82 4.31 -9.38
CA ALA A 173 -3.52 3.83 -10.73
C ALA A 173 -4.81 3.49 -11.51
N THR A 174 -5.75 2.86 -10.82
CA THR A 174 -7.08 2.56 -11.38
C THR A 174 -7.86 3.84 -11.66
N TRP A 175 -7.95 4.76 -10.70
CA TRP A 175 -8.73 5.98 -10.83
C TRP A 175 -8.14 6.97 -11.84
N VAL A 176 -6.82 7.06 -11.98
CA VAL A 176 -6.21 7.94 -12.99
C VAL A 176 -6.51 7.42 -14.40
N ARG A 177 -6.52 6.10 -14.61
CA ARG A 177 -6.94 5.51 -15.89
C ARG A 177 -8.40 5.80 -16.19
N ILE A 178 -9.28 5.74 -15.20
CA ILE A 178 -10.72 6.02 -15.38
C ILE A 178 -10.99 7.51 -15.63
N LYS A 179 -10.38 8.41 -14.83
CA LYS A 179 -10.65 9.86 -14.90
C LYS A 179 -9.86 10.56 -16.00
N TYR A 180 -8.67 10.08 -16.32
CA TYR A 180 -7.77 10.66 -17.32
C TYR A 180 -7.36 9.62 -18.39
N PRO A 181 -8.34 9.00 -19.09
CA PRO A 181 -8.06 7.92 -20.04
C PRO A 181 -7.26 8.38 -21.28
N HIS A 182 -7.17 9.70 -21.50
CA HIS A 182 -6.37 10.31 -22.55
C HIS A 182 -4.88 10.48 -22.17
N PHE A 183 -4.53 10.30 -20.90
CA PHE A 183 -3.15 10.34 -20.41
C PHE A 183 -2.61 8.96 -20.01
N VAL A 184 -3.46 8.02 -19.62
CA VAL A 184 -3.06 6.69 -19.16
C VAL A 184 -3.74 5.63 -20.00
N ASP A 185 -2.98 4.72 -20.61
CA ASP A 185 -3.50 3.66 -21.48
C ASP A 185 -3.81 2.38 -20.71
N ILE A 186 -2.98 2.03 -19.73
CA ILE A 186 -3.07 0.81 -18.92
C ILE A 186 -2.90 1.16 -17.45
N ALA A 187 -3.70 0.53 -16.58
CA ALA A 187 -3.49 0.53 -15.14
C ALA A 187 -3.13 -0.89 -14.66
N TYR A 188 -1.99 -1.02 -13.98
CA TYR A 188 -1.64 -2.21 -13.22
C TYR A 188 -1.89 -1.95 -11.73
N ALA A 189 -2.94 -2.55 -11.19
CA ALA A 189 -3.42 -2.27 -9.85
C ALA A 189 -3.24 -3.50 -8.93
N SER A 190 -2.14 -3.53 -8.17
CA SER A 190 -1.83 -4.63 -7.25
C SER A 190 -2.51 -4.44 -5.90
N SER A 191 -3.41 -5.35 -5.53
CA SER A 191 -4.12 -5.34 -4.23
C SER A 191 -4.82 -4.01 -3.92
N ALA A 192 -5.55 -3.45 -4.89
CA ALA A 192 -6.24 -2.17 -4.75
C ALA A 192 -7.53 -2.28 -3.91
N PRO A 193 -7.63 -1.59 -2.75
CA PRO A 193 -8.90 -1.42 -2.06
C PRO A 193 -9.73 -0.34 -2.77
N LEU A 194 -10.48 -0.72 -3.81
CA LEU A 194 -11.27 0.22 -4.62
C LEU A 194 -12.53 0.73 -3.91
N ASN A 195 -13.09 -0.09 -3.02
CA ASN A 195 -14.30 0.22 -2.29
C ASN A 195 -13.93 0.74 -0.90
N ALA A 196 -14.19 2.02 -0.64
CA ALA A 196 -14.10 2.57 0.71
C ALA A 196 -15.29 2.06 1.53
N LYS A 197 -14.99 1.29 2.58
CA LYS A 197 -15.97 0.82 3.58
C LYS A 197 -15.59 1.42 4.92
N GLU A 198 -16.55 2.05 5.59
CA GLU A 198 -16.34 2.59 6.95
C GLU A 198 -16.06 1.46 7.94
N ASP A 199 -16.92 0.44 7.94
CA ASP A 199 -16.68 -0.82 8.61
C ASP A 199 -16.26 -1.87 7.58
N PHE A 200 -14.98 -2.21 7.57
CA PHE A 200 -14.40 -3.21 6.68
C PHE A 200 -14.10 -4.53 7.41
N PHE A 201 -15.08 -5.07 8.13
CA PHE A 201 -14.94 -6.30 8.90
C PHE A 201 -14.48 -7.51 8.08
N GLU A 202 -14.79 -7.58 6.77
CA GLU A 202 -14.36 -8.70 5.92
C GLU A 202 -12.83 -8.81 5.83
N TYR A 203 -12.10 -7.71 6.04
CA TYR A 203 -10.64 -7.75 6.17
C TYR A 203 -10.21 -8.67 7.32
N TYR A 204 -10.87 -8.55 8.47
CA TYR A 204 -10.57 -9.37 9.65
C TYR A 204 -11.06 -10.81 9.51
N GLU A 205 -12.12 -11.07 8.74
CA GLU A 205 -12.52 -12.44 8.39
C GLU A 205 -11.40 -13.16 7.63
N VAL A 206 -10.82 -12.51 6.62
CA VAL A 206 -9.68 -13.07 5.86
C VAL A 206 -8.44 -13.24 6.74
N VAL A 207 -8.17 -12.31 7.67
CA VAL A 207 -7.07 -12.48 8.64
C VAL A 207 -7.31 -13.69 9.53
N ASN A 208 -8.53 -13.86 10.05
CA ASN A 208 -8.92 -15.01 10.86
C ASN A 208 -8.74 -16.33 10.10
N ASP A 209 -9.16 -16.37 8.84
CA ASP A 209 -9.03 -17.56 8.00
C ASP A 209 -7.56 -17.90 7.73
N ASN A 210 -6.72 -16.89 7.46
CA ASN A 210 -5.27 -17.08 7.31
C ASN A 210 -4.61 -17.63 8.58
N LEU A 211 -5.03 -17.19 9.76
CA LEU A 211 -4.55 -17.74 11.03
C LEU A 211 -4.96 -19.21 11.20
N ALA A 212 -6.17 -19.57 10.75
CA ALA A 212 -6.64 -20.96 10.76
C ALA A 212 -5.82 -21.88 9.84
N LEU A 213 -5.27 -21.34 8.74
CA LEU A 213 -4.38 -22.09 7.84
C LEU A 213 -3.04 -22.45 8.52
N ALA A 214 -2.55 -21.59 9.41
CA ALA A 214 -1.34 -21.86 10.18
C ALA A 214 -1.60 -22.89 11.30
N SER A 215 -2.72 -22.73 12.01
CA SER A 215 -3.21 -23.70 12.99
C SER A 215 -4.70 -23.53 13.22
N SER A 216 -5.44 -24.63 13.14
CA SER A 216 -6.90 -24.66 13.41
C SER A 216 -7.27 -24.14 14.81
N THR A 217 -6.35 -24.19 15.79
CA THR A 217 -6.59 -23.68 17.15
C THR A 217 -6.19 -22.21 17.34
N CYS A 218 -5.38 -21.65 16.44
CA CYS A 218 -4.81 -20.31 16.59
C CYS A 218 -5.90 -19.22 16.71
N PRO A 219 -6.94 -19.19 15.85
CA PRO A 219 -8.01 -18.20 16.00
C PRO A 219 -8.71 -18.27 17.36
N THR A 220 -8.98 -19.48 17.86
CA THR A 220 -9.63 -19.69 19.16
C THR A 220 -8.75 -19.21 20.31
N VAL A 221 -7.46 -19.54 20.28
CA VAL A 221 -6.50 -19.09 21.30
C VAL A 221 -6.40 -17.57 21.34
N ILE A 222 -6.31 -16.93 20.16
CA ILE A 222 -6.28 -15.46 20.06
C ILE A 222 -7.57 -14.87 20.61
N ARG A 223 -8.74 -15.41 20.26
CA ARG A 223 -10.03 -14.94 20.77
C ARG A 223 -10.11 -15.04 22.30
N SER A 224 -9.69 -16.16 22.87
CA SER A 224 -9.66 -16.35 24.32
C SER A 224 -8.70 -15.37 25.01
N ALA A 225 -7.50 -15.18 24.46
CA ALA A 225 -6.53 -14.24 24.99
C ALA A 225 -7.05 -12.80 24.97
N ILE A 226 -7.69 -12.37 23.89
CA ILE A 226 -8.30 -11.03 23.80
C ILE A 226 -9.42 -10.88 24.84
N SER A 227 -10.30 -11.87 25.00
CA SER A 227 -11.37 -11.82 26.01
C SER A 227 -10.83 -11.75 27.45
N GLU A 228 -9.73 -12.45 27.73
CA GLU A 228 -9.06 -12.39 29.04
C GLU A 228 -8.42 -11.02 29.28
N ILE A 229 -7.80 -10.44 28.25
CA ILE A 229 -7.26 -9.07 28.28
C ILE A 229 -8.39 -8.07 28.55
N GLU A 230 -9.50 -8.13 27.82
CA GLU A 230 -10.66 -7.24 28.02
C GLU A 230 -11.17 -7.30 29.46
N THR A 231 -11.26 -8.51 30.04
CA THR A 231 -11.67 -8.70 31.44
C THR A 231 -10.66 -8.09 32.42
N MET A 232 -9.37 -8.28 32.20
CA MET A 232 -8.32 -7.71 33.08
C MET A 232 -8.29 -6.17 33.01
N LEU A 233 -8.64 -5.57 31.86
CA LEU A 233 -8.70 -4.12 31.70
C LEU A 233 -9.79 -3.45 32.56
N GLU A 234 -10.73 -4.21 33.12
CA GLU A 234 -11.78 -3.70 34.01
C GLU A 234 -11.28 -3.35 35.43
N SER A 235 -10.03 -3.69 35.78
CA SER A 235 -9.46 -3.45 37.11
C SER A 235 -8.06 -2.85 37.07
N GLN A 236 -7.72 -2.04 38.07
CA GLN A 236 -6.39 -1.42 38.18
C GLN A 236 -5.27 -2.46 38.34
N GLU A 237 -5.56 -3.57 39.03
CA GLU A 237 -4.64 -4.70 39.19
C GLU A 237 -4.44 -5.43 37.86
N GLY A 238 -5.52 -5.72 37.12
CA GLY A 238 -5.43 -6.35 35.80
C GLY A 238 -4.72 -5.48 34.77
N ILE A 239 -4.93 -4.15 34.79
CA ILE A 239 -4.14 -3.20 33.99
C ILE A 239 -2.65 -3.29 34.33
N ALA A 240 -2.28 -3.36 35.61
CA ALA A 240 -0.88 -3.50 36.03
C ALA A 240 -0.28 -4.83 35.56
N THR A 241 -1.05 -5.93 35.64
CA THR A 241 -0.65 -7.25 35.16
C THR A 241 -0.41 -7.25 33.64
N ILE A 242 -1.36 -6.72 32.84
CA ILE A 242 -1.20 -6.59 31.38
C ILE A 242 0.02 -5.71 31.05
N SER A 243 0.17 -4.58 31.74
CA SER A 243 1.31 -3.68 31.56
C SER A 243 2.64 -4.41 31.74
N ALA A 244 2.76 -5.20 32.81
CA ALA A 244 3.95 -6.01 33.06
C ALA A 244 4.14 -7.12 32.01
N LEU A 245 3.08 -7.81 31.62
CA LEU A 245 3.13 -8.92 30.65
C LEU A 245 3.60 -8.48 29.26
N PHE A 246 3.14 -7.33 28.79
CA PHE A 246 3.47 -6.80 27.46
C PHE A 246 4.58 -5.74 27.48
N GLY A 247 5.12 -5.41 28.65
CA GLY A 247 6.17 -4.40 28.80
C GLY A 247 5.72 -2.96 28.52
N TYR A 248 4.43 -2.66 28.72
CA TYR A 248 3.89 -1.30 28.63
C TYR A 248 4.05 -0.57 29.97
N VAL A 249 4.28 0.75 29.92
CA VAL A 249 4.18 1.59 31.12
C VAL A 249 2.70 1.77 31.46
N ALA A 250 2.27 1.44 32.67
CA ALA A 250 0.85 1.41 33.08
C ALA A 250 0.07 2.72 32.81
N ALA A 251 0.74 3.85 32.68
CA ALA A 251 0.16 5.14 32.30
C ALA A 251 -0.40 5.18 30.85
N LEU A 252 0.08 4.32 29.94
CA LEU A 252 -0.38 4.26 28.54
C LEU A 252 -1.73 3.54 28.36
N LEU A 253 -2.11 2.68 29.31
CA LEU A 253 -3.37 1.91 29.22
C LEU A 253 -4.62 2.72 29.61
N HIS A 254 -4.48 3.77 30.42
CA HIS A 254 -5.56 4.72 30.68
C HIS A 254 -6.01 5.46 29.41
N VAL A 255 -5.12 5.64 28.43
CA VAL A 255 -5.42 6.32 27.15
C VAL A 255 -6.14 5.39 26.17
N PHE A 256 -5.89 4.07 26.21
CA PHE A 256 -6.58 3.10 25.34
C PHE A 256 -8.07 2.96 25.66
N CYS A 257 -8.44 3.12 26.93
CA CYS A 257 -9.85 3.08 27.36
C CYS A 257 -10.67 4.27 26.82
N VAL A 258 -10.02 5.36 26.38
CA VAL A 258 -10.68 6.55 25.81
C VAL A 258 -11.15 6.30 24.36
N PHE A 259 -10.58 5.34 23.64
CA PHE A 259 -10.86 5.12 22.22
C PHE A 259 -11.78 3.93 21.91
N THR A 260 -12.05 3.03 22.87
CA THR A 260 -13.06 1.99 22.71
C THR A 260 -14.38 2.48 23.29
N SER A 261 -15.34 2.76 22.42
CA SER A 261 -16.62 3.45 22.68
C SER A 261 -17.63 2.68 23.55
N ARG A 262 -17.19 1.76 24.42
CA ARG A 262 -18.07 0.93 25.26
C ARG A 262 -17.83 0.97 26.77
N LEU A 263 -16.81 1.65 27.30
CA LEU A 263 -16.48 1.57 28.74
C LEU A 263 -16.57 2.87 29.57
N CYS A 264 -16.94 4.02 29.00
CA CYS A 264 -16.99 5.30 29.73
C CYS A 264 -18.38 5.94 29.86
N ILE A 265 -19.44 5.16 30.11
CA ILE A 265 -20.71 5.69 30.62
C ILE A 265 -21.00 5.09 31.99
N SER A 266 -20.11 5.28 32.98
CA SER A 266 -20.51 4.96 34.36
C SER A 266 -19.78 5.67 35.49
N ASN A 267 -18.99 6.72 35.26
CA ASN A 267 -18.51 7.55 36.37
C ASN A 267 -18.47 9.01 35.94
N GLY A 268 -19.60 9.69 36.15
CA GLY A 268 -19.66 11.13 36.03
C GLY A 268 -18.64 11.77 36.97
N LEU A 269 -17.71 12.52 36.39
CA LEU A 269 -17.02 13.66 36.98
C LEU A 269 -16.30 14.41 35.87
N ILE A 270 -16.86 15.60 35.59
CA ILE A 270 -16.44 16.70 34.71
C ILE A 270 -16.87 16.58 33.24
#